data_AF-A0AAD6TJT3-F1
#
_entry.id   AF-A0AAD6TJT3-F1
#
_cell.length_a   1.000
_cell.length_b   1.000
_cell.length_c   1.000
_cell.angle_alpha   90.00
_cell.angle_beta   90.00
_cell.angle_gamma   90.00
#
_symmetry.space_group_name_H-M   'P 1'
#
loop_
_entity.id
_entity.type
_entity.pdbx_description
1 polymer ?
#
loop_
_entity_poly.entity_id
_entity_poly.type
_entity_poly.pdbx_seq_one_letter_code
_entity_poly.pdbx_strand_id
1 'polypeptide(L)'
;MYSLSARRWLPAALRLRRFSDAIPPPPRGPATKEEIIYTKLKERFNPSQLEILDASGGCGTFFAITIASEAFKGISMVKQHQLVTQTLKEEIEEIHGLQIKTIQ
;
A
#
# COMPACT_ATOMS: atom_id res chain seq x y z
N MET A 1 -69.61 17.38 4.80
CA MET A 1 -69.74 15.92 4.98
C MET A 1 -68.35 15.34 5.12
N TYR A 2 -68.06 14.76 6.28
CA TYR A 2 -66.77 14.17 6.65
C TYR A 2 -66.54 12.87 5.89
N SER A 3 -65.32 12.65 5.38
CA SER A 3 -64.86 11.31 5.04
C SER A 3 -63.46 11.10 5.60
N LEU A 4 -63.42 10.46 6.76
CA LEU A 4 -62.22 9.88 7.36
C LEU A 4 -61.77 8.71 6.47
N SER A 5 -60.53 8.75 5.98
CA SER A 5 -59.87 7.55 5.51
C SER A 5 -58.58 7.36 6.28
N ALA A 6 -58.55 6.25 7.01
CA ALA A 6 -57.52 5.87 7.94
C ALA A 6 -56.54 4.89 7.29
N ARG A 7 -55.34 4.81 7.90
CA ARG A 7 -54.33 3.74 7.79
C ARG A 7 -53.54 3.80 6.48
N ARG A 8 -52.21 3.70 6.51
CA ARG A 8 -51.48 2.58 7.09
C ARG A 8 -50.03 3.00 7.37
N TRP A 9 -49.61 2.88 8.63
CA TRP A 9 -48.20 2.92 9.00
C TRP A 9 -47.46 1.74 8.39
N LEU A 10 -46.32 2.00 7.78
CA LEU A 10 -45.28 1.00 7.51
C LEU A 10 -43.96 1.61 7.98
N PRO A 11 -43.25 1.00 8.94
CA PRO A 11 -41.90 1.43 9.26
C PRO A 11 -41.02 1.01 8.09
N ALA A 12 -40.40 1.96 7.39
CA ALA A 12 -39.38 1.65 6.41
C ALA A 12 -38.20 1.06 7.18
N ALA A 13 -38.09 -0.27 7.14
CA ALA A 13 -37.06 -1.03 7.81
C ALA A 13 -35.67 -0.50 7.44
N LEU A 14 -34.88 -0.22 8.48
CA LEU A 14 -33.50 0.21 8.39
C LEU A 14 -32.70 -0.83 7.58
N ARG A 15 -32.38 -0.50 6.32
CA ARG A 15 -31.55 -1.35 5.47
C ARG A 15 -30.11 -1.18 5.94
N LEU A 16 -29.68 -2.02 6.88
CA LEU A 16 -28.28 -2.15 7.29
C LEU A 16 -27.42 -2.40 6.04
N ARG A 17 -26.68 -1.38 5.60
CA ARG A 17 -25.57 -1.53 4.68
C ARG A 17 -24.55 -2.44 5.37
N ARG A 18 -24.52 -3.72 5.01
CA ARG A 18 -23.31 -4.51 5.16
C ARG A 18 -22.31 -3.93 4.16
N PHE A 19 -21.44 -3.05 4.62
CA PHE A 19 -20.19 -2.83 3.92
C PHE A 19 -19.35 -4.10 4.13
N SER A 20 -19.51 -5.04 3.21
CA SER A 20 -18.48 -6.02 2.96
C SER A 20 -17.31 -5.25 2.35
N ASP A 21 -16.35 -4.89 3.19
CA ASP A 21 -15.02 -4.46 2.77
C ASP A 21 -14.33 -5.66 2.12
N ALA A 22 -14.72 -5.94 0.87
CA ALA A 22 -13.93 -6.78 0.01
C ALA A 22 -12.68 -5.97 -0.31
N ILE A 23 -11.57 -6.29 0.36
CA ILE A 23 -10.24 -5.81 0.00
C ILE A 23 -10.07 -6.11 -1.50
N PRO A 24 -10.04 -5.10 -2.38
CA PRO A 24 -9.87 -5.38 -3.80
C PRO A 24 -8.52 -6.09 -3.97
N PRO A 25 -8.47 -7.23 -4.68
CA PRO A 25 -7.20 -7.85 -5.01
C PRO A 25 -6.35 -6.85 -5.80
N PRO A 26 -5.03 -6.78 -5.55
CA PRO A 26 -4.17 -5.82 -6.23
C PRO A 26 -4.32 -5.93 -7.75
N PRO A 27 -4.43 -4.80 -8.47
CA PRO A 27 -4.64 -4.80 -9.91
C PRO A 27 -3.42 -5.41 -10.61
N ARG A 28 -3.61 -6.56 -11.26
CA ARG A 28 -2.58 -7.20 -12.11
C ARG A 28 -2.50 -6.46 -13.45
N GLY A 29 -1.68 -5.41 -13.50
CA GLY A 29 -1.17 -4.80 -14.73
C GLY A 29 0.09 -5.51 -15.21
N PRO A 30 0.70 -5.10 -16.35
CA PRO A 30 2.04 -5.57 -16.71
C PRO A 30 3.02 -5.20 -15.60
N ALA A 31 3.92 -6.13 -15.22
CA ALA A 31 4.78 -5.98 -14.05
C ALA A 31 5.49 -4.63 -14.03
N THR A 32 5.02 -3.72 -13.17
CA THR A 32 5.58 -2.38 -13.03
C THR A 32 6.91 -2.46 -12.29
N LYS A 33 7.74 -1.42 -12.38
CA LYS A 33 8.97 -1.33 -11.59
C LYS A 33 8.71 -1.52 -10.08
N GLU A 34 7.55 -1.07 -9.61
CA GLU A 34 7.09 -1.26 -8.24
C GLU A 34 6.97 -2.73 -7.86
N GLU A 35 6.43 -3.59 -8.74
CA GLU A 35 6.30 -5.03 -8.48
C GLU A 35 7.67 -5.73 -8.40
N ILE A 36 8.63 -5.29 -9.22
CA ILE A 36 10.01 -5.81 -9.19
C ILE A 36 10.67 -5.44 -7.86
N ILE A 37 10.60 -4.16 -7.48
CA ILE A 37 11.12 -3.66 -6.20
C ILE A 37 10.43 -4.39 -5.03
N TYR A 38 9.10 -4.56 -5.11
CA TYR A 38 8.32 -5.27 -4.10
C TYR A 38 8.80 -6.70 -3.90
N THR A 39 8.96 -7.44 -5.00
CA THR A 39 9.38 -8.84 -4.96
C THR A 39 10.79 -8.98 -4.40
N LYS A 40 11.74 -8.16 -4.87
CA LYS A 40 13.13 -8.16 -4.38
C LYS A 40 13.22 -7.87 -2.88
N LEU A 41 12.52 -6.83 -2.41
CA LEU A 41 12.52 -6.48 -0.99
C LEU A 41 11.82 -7.53 -0.13
N LYS A 42 10.72 -8.10 -0.64
CA LYS A 42 9.98 -9.15 0.05
C LYS A 42 10.83 -10.40 0.23
N GLU A 43 11.52 -10.85 -0.81
CA GLU A 43 12.39 -12.03 -0.76
C GLU A 43 13.61 -11.81 0.15
N ARG A 44 14.18 -10.61 0.19
CA ARG A 44 15.41 -10.33 0.94
C ARG A 44 15.20 -10.07 2.42
N PHE A 45 14.16 -9.31 2.77
CA PHE A 45 13.97 -8.83 4.14
C PHE A 45 12.76 -9.44 4.84
N ASN A 46 11.96 -10.24 4.13
CA ASN A 46 10.70 -10.84 4.61
C ASN A 46 9.90 -9.89 5.54
N PRO A 47 9.58 -8.67 5.07
CA PRO A 47 9.02 -7.63 5.91
C PRO A 47 7.58 -7.98 6.35
N SER A 48 7.20 -7.52 7.55
CA SER A 48 5.84 -7.60 8.05
C SER A 48 4.92 -6.59 7.35
N GLN A 49 5.48 -5.44 6.95
CA GLN A 49 4.78 -4.42 6.17
C GLN A 49 5.72 -3.88 5.09
N LEU A 50 5.23 -3.85 3.84
CA LEU A 50 5.96 -3.33 2.69
C LEU A 50 5.01 -2.50 1.83
N GLU A 51 5.32 -1.21 1.71
CA GLU A 51 4.56 -0.25 0.92
C GLU A 51 5.50 0.47 -0.04
N ILE A 52 5.10 0.55 -1.30
CA ILE A 52 5.81 1.28 -2.35
C ILE A 52 4.80 2.24 -2.97
N LEU A 53 5.17 3.52 -3.01
CA LEU A 53 4.34 4.60 -3.53
C LEU A 53 5.12 5.31 -4.63
N ASP A 54 4.56 5.39 -5.83
CA ASP A 54 5.07 6.30 -6.86
C ASP A 54 4.77 7.75 -6.44
N ALA A 55 5.83 8.51 -6.17
CA ALA A 55 5.79 9.93 -5.82
C ALA A 55 6.42 10.81 -6.90
N SER A 56 6.51 10.30 -8.13
CA SER A 56 7.13 10.98 -9.27
C SER A 56 6.30 12.10 -9.91
N GLY A 57 5.05 12.31 -9.45
CA GLY A 57 4.19 13.40 -9.94
C GLY A 57 3.91 13.39 -11.45
N GLY A 58 4.14 12.27 -12.15
CA GLY A 58 3.89 12.11 -13.58
C GLY A 58 5.11 11.71 -14.43
N CYS A 59 6.32 11.64 -13.87
CA CYS A 59 7.52 11.22 -14.60
C CYS A 59 7.91 9.74 -14.39
N GLY A 60 7.37 9.06 -13.38
CA GLY A 60 7.63 7.65 -13.07
C GLY A 60 9.03 7.34 -12.52
N THR A 61 9.77 8.34 -12.04
CA THR A 61 11.20 8.19 -11.69
C THR A 61 11.52 8.34 -10.20
N PHE A 62 10.52 8.54 -9.34
CA PHE A 62 10.71 8.70 -7.89
C PHE A 62 9.75 7.84 -7.09
N PHE A 63 10.30 6.97 -6.24
CA PHE A 63 9.52 6.04 -5.43
C PHE A 63 9.75 6.28 -3.93
N ALA A 64 8.68 6.24 -3.15
CA ALA A 64 8.73 6.23 -1.69
C ALA A 64 8.46 4.80 -1.18
N ILE A 65 9.45 4.21 -0.54
CA ILE A 65 9.43 2.84 -0.05
C ILE A 65 9.40 2.86 1.49
N THR A 66 8.39 2.24 2.07
CA THR A 66 8.27 2.03 3.51
C THR A 66 8.36 0.53 3.81
N ILE A 67 9.34 0.15 4.64
CA ILE A 67 9.61 -1.24 4.97
C ILE A 67 9.64 -1.41 6.49
N ALA A 68 8.77 -2.27 7.03
CA ALA A 68 8.84 -2.74 8.40
C ALA A 68 9.36 -4.18 8.41
N SER A 69 10.52 -4.41 9.04
CA SER A 69 11.09 -5.75 9.19
C SER A 69 11.90 -5.85 10.47
N GLU A 70 11.78 -6.99 11.15
CA GLU A 70 12.60 -7.32 12.32
C GLU A 70 14.09 -7.40 11.97
N ALA A 71 14.45 -7.61 10.70
CA ALA A 71 15.82 -7.63 10.22
C ALA A 71 16.57 -6.31 10.46
N PHE A 72 15.83 -5.21 10.66
CA PHE A 72 16.41 -3.89 10.94
C PHE A 72 16.67 -3.63 12.43
N LYS A 73 16.19 -4.50 13.31
CA LYS A 73 16.34 -4.36 14.76
C LYS A 73 17.81 -4.47 15.17
N GLY A 74 18.31 -3.46 15.88
CA GLY A 74 19.70 -3.41 16.35
C GLY A 74 20.72 -2.96 15.29
N ILE A 75 20.27 -2.57 14.10
CA ILE A 75 21.10 -1.99 13.05
C ILE A 75 20.90 -0.46 13.05
N SER A 76 21.96 0.32 12.80
CA SER A 76 21.83 1.78 12.68
C SER A 76 21.05 2.17 11.43
N MET A 77 20.32 3.29 11.47
CA MET A 77 19.51 3.77 10.33
C MET A 77 20.32 3.83 9.04
N VAL A 78 21.53 4.38 9.07
CA VAL A 78 22.41 4.45 7.89
C VAL A 78 22.69 3.07 7.29
N LYS A 79 22.98 2.06 8.11
CA LYS A 79 23.23 0.69 7.64
C LYS A 79 21.97 0.05 7.08
N GLN A 80 20.80 0.31 7.67
CA GLN A 80 19.53 -0.20 7.13
C GLN A 80 19.28 0.37 5.73
N HIS A 81 19.44 1.68 5.56
CA HIS A 81 19.32 2.31 4.24
C HIS A 81 20.35 1.76 3.26
N GLN A 82 21.61 1.56 3.67
CA GLN A 82 22.63 0.93 2.83
C GLN A 82 22.23 -0.48 2.38
N LEU A 83 21.68 -1.32 3.25
CA LEU A 83 21.21 -2.67 2.90
C LEU A 83 20.09 -2.63 1.85
N VAL A 84 19.14 -1.72 2.02
CA VAL A 84 18.03 -1.53 1.08
C VAL A 84 18.55 -1.02 -0.27
N THR A 85 19.40 0.02 -0.26
CA THR A 85 20.04 0.54 -1.47
C THR A 85 20.88 -0.50 -2.19
N GLN A 86 21.62 -1.35 -1.47
CA GLN A 86 22.39 -2.44 -2.08
C GLN A 86 21.50 -3.47 -2.77
N THR A 87 20.36 -3.80 -2.17
CA THR A 87 19.40 -4.75 -2.73
C THR A 87 18.74 -4.22 -4.01
N LEU A 88 18.51 -2.92 -4.06
CA LEU A 88 17.87 -2.22 -5.17
C LEU A 88 18.85 -1.56 -6.13
N LYS A 89 20.15 -1.82 -6.01
CA LYS A 89 21.17 -1.05 -6.75
C LYS A 89 20.93 -1.05 -8.26
N GLU A 90 20.55 -2.19 -8.81
CA GLU A 90 20.22 -2.38 -10.23
C GLU A 90 19.01 -1.53 -10.65
N GLU A 91 17.96 -1.50 -9.82
CA GLU A 91 16.77 -0.69 -10.07
C GLU A 91 17.06 0.81 -9.92
N ILE A 92 17.91 1.16 -8.94
CA ILE A 92 18.29 2.54 -8.60
C ILE A 92 18.99 3.24 -9.76
N GLU A 93 19.81 2.53 -10.52
CA GLU A 93 20.50 3.10 -11.69
C GLU A 93 19.52 3.64 -12.75
N GLU A 94 18.28 3.13 -12.79
CA GLU A 94 17.26 3.56 -13.73
C GLU A 94 16.23 4.56 -13.18
N ILE A 95 16.23 4.84 -11.87
CA ILE A 95 15.31 5.78 -11.21
C ILE A 95 16.06 7.03 -10.77
N HIS A 96 15.46 8.22 -10.92
CA HIS A 96 16.08 9.49 -10.53
C HIS A 96 16.35 9.57 -9.04
N GLY A 97 15.53 8.90 -8.23
CA GLY A 97 15.72 8.83 -6.80
C GLY A 97 14.65 7.99 -6.12
N LEU A 98 14.88 7.73 -4.84
CA LEU A 98 13.88 7.12 -3.98
C LEU A 98 14.01 7.64 -2.56
N GLN A 99 12.91 7.53 -1.83
CA GLN A 99 12.87 7.75 -0.40
C GLN A 99 12.70 6.40 0.29
N ILE A 100 13.62 6.08 1.20
CA ILE A 100 13.54 4.86 2.01
C ILE A 100 13.09 5.26 3.42
N LYS A 101 12.09 4.59 3.95
CA LYS A 101 11.67 4.69 5.34
C LYS A 101 11.67 3.29 5.95
N THR A 102 12.59 3.04 6.86
CA THR A 102 12.64 1.77 7.59
C THR A 102 11.96 1.92 8.95
N ILE A 103 11.19 0.90 9.30
CA ILE A 103 10.50 0.74 10.58
C ILE A 103 11.04 -0.56 11.19
N GLN A 104 11.33 -0.53 12.48
CA GLN A 104 11.89 -1.65 13.25
C GLN A 104 10.83 -2.34 14.09
#